data_AF-A0A7V2AJ91-F1
#
_entry.id   AF-A0A7V2AJ91-F1
#
_cell.length_a   1.000
_cell.length_b   1.000
_cell.length_c   1.000
_cell.angle_alpha   90.00
_cell.angle_beta   90.00
_cell.angle_gamma   90.00
#
_symmetry.space_group_name_H-M   'P 1'
#
loop_
_entity.id
_entity.type
_entity.pdbx_description
1 polymer ?
#
loop_
_entity_poly.entity_id
_entity_poly.type
_entity_poly.pdbx_seq_one_letter_code
_entity_poly.pdbx_strand_id
1 'polypeptide(L)' 'RPLDPDALSDEQWADYLFMRTNTKGDFLERWNHASGCRRWFNARRNTVTHRIESVYKMAQKP' A
#
# COMPACT_ATOMS: atom_id res chain seq x y z
N ARG A 1 4.41 9.34 -2.47
CA ARG A 1 5.40 9.88 -3.43
C ARG A 1 6.18 10.96 -2.70
N PRO A 2 7.50 11.05 -2.87
CA PRO A 2 8.30 12.17 -2.38
C PRO A 2 7.75 13.50 -2.88
N LEU A 3 7.77 14.55 -2.05
CA LEU A 3 7.26 15.87 -2.42
C LEU A 3 8.22 16.59 -3.38
N ASP A 4 9.52 16.36 -3.22
CA ASP A 4 10.59 16.88 -4.08
C ASP A 4 11.54 15.72 -4.46
N PRO A 5 11.35 15.10 -5.64
CA PRO A 5 12.20 13.98 -6.09
C PRO A 5 13.65 14.38 -6.40
N ASP A 6 13.90 15.61 -6.87
CA ASP A 6 15.23 16.06 -7.30
C ASP A 6 16.18 16.29 -6.12
N ALA A 7 15.61 16.42 -4.91
CA ALA A 7 16.35 16.51 -3.66
C ALA A 7 16.79 15.15 -3.08
N LEU A 8 16.37 14.02 -3.67
CA LEU A 8 16.72 12.68 -3.19
C LEU A 8 18.04 12.18 -3.77
N SER A 9 18.76 11.37 -3.00
CA SER A 9 19.85 10.57 -3.56
C SER A 9 19.31 9.46 -4.46
N ASP A 10 20.16 8.91 -5.33
CA ASP A 10 19.81 7.77 -6.19
C ASP A 10 19.33 6.57 -5.38
N GLU A 11 19.91 6.30 -4.21
CA GLU A 11 19.49 5.22 -3.31
C GLU A 11 18.07 5.46 -2.77
N GLN A 12 17.79 6.67 -2.29
CA GLN A 12 16.46 7.03 -1.79
C GLN A 12 15.40 6.97 -2.89
N TRP A 13 15.78 7.36 -4.11
CA TRP A 13 14.91 7.28 -5.27
C TRP A 13 14.67 5.82 -5.70
N ALA A 14 15.71 4.99 -5.71
CA ALA A 14 15.61 3.56 -5.99
C ALA A 14 14.71 2.84 -4.98
N ASP A 15 14.83 3.16 -3.69
CA ASP A 15 13.94 2.64 -2.65
C ASP A 15 12.47 3.02 -2.92
N TYR A 16 12.22 4.28 -3.29
CA TYR A 16 10.87 4.71 -3.64
C TYR A 16 10.32 4.02 -4.90
N LEU A 17 11.14 3.81 -5.93
CA LEU A 17 10.69 3.20 -7.18
C LEU A 17 10.48 1.70 -7.05
N PHE A 18 11.41 1.00 -6.43
CA PHE A 18 11.53 -0.46 -6.54
C PHE A 18 11.22 -1.21 -5.25
N MET A 19 11.38 -0.60 -4.08
CA MET A 19 11.26 -1.32 -2.81
C MET A 19 9.86 -1.17 -2.19
N ARG A 20 9.27 -2.28 -1.76
CA ARG A 20 8.00 -2.33 -1.00
C ARG A 20 8.09 -3.39 0.09
N THR A 21 7.41 -3.16 1.20
CA THR A 21 7.26 -4.18 2.24
C THR A 21 6.49 -5.38 1.72
N ASN A 22 6.98 -6.59 2.02
CA ASN A 22 6.35 -7.86 1.68
C ASN A 22 6.12 -8.69 2.95
N THR A 23 5.17 -8.27 3.78
CA THR A 23 4.95 -8.87 5.10
C THR A 23 4.31 -10.26 4.99
N LYS A 24 4.91 -11.25 5.66
CA LYS A 24 4.28 -12.54 5.93
C LYS A 24 3.40 -12.42 7.19
N GLY A 25 2.10 -12.59 7.04
CA GLY A 25 1.12 -12.33 8.10
C GLY A 25 0.30 -11.08 7.80
N ASP A 26 -0.07 -10.31 8.80
CA ASP A 26 -0.95 -9.15 8.62
C ASP A 26 -0.26 -8.04 7.81
N PHE A 27 -0.82 -7.74 6.64
CA PHE A 27 -0.31 -6.74 5.71
C PHE A 27 -1.35 -5.67 5.42
N LEU A 28 -0.90 -4.42 5.39
CA LEU A 28 -1.70 -3.25 5.05
C LEU A 28 -1.52 -2.95 3.57
N GLU A 29 -2.52 -3.31 2.77
CA GLU A 29 -2.46 -3.28 1.31
C GLU A 29 -3.55 -2.40 0.70
N ARG A 30 -3.38 -2.05 -0.58
CA ARG A 30 -4.27 -1.16 -1.34
C ARG A 30 -4.98 -1.91 -2.44
N TRP A 31 -6.27 -1.64 -2.57
CA TRP A 31 -7.16 -2.29 -3.53
C TRP A 31 -7.91 -1.23 -4.34
N ASN A 32 -8.21 -1.54 -5.61
CA ASN A 32 -9.06 -0.72 -6.46
C ASN A 32 -10.29 -1.52 -6.89
N HIS A 33 -11.48 -0.94 -6.71
CA HIS A 33 -12.71 -1.57 -7.19
C HIS A 33 -12.93 -1.28 -8.68
N ALA A 34 -12.05 -1.82 -9.53
CA ALA A 34 -11.94 -1.48 -10.94
C ALA A 34 -13.25 -1.74 -11.72
N SER A 35 -13.91 -2.86 -11.45
CA SER A 35 -15.16 -3.27 -12.10
C SER A 35 -16.41 -2.63 -11.49
N GLY A 36 -16.26 -1.67 -10.58
CA GLY A 36 -17.38 -1.01 -9.91
C GLY A 36 -17.14 0.49 -9.76
N CYS A 37 -17.04 0.96 -8.52
CA CYS A 37 -16.96 2.39 -8.25
C CYS A 37 -15.61 3.04 -8.59
N ARG A 38 -14.61 2.25 -9.03
CA ARG A 38 -13.24 2.68 -9.38
C ARG A 38 -12.48 3.38 -8.24
N ARG A 39 -12.98 3.30 -7.01
CA ARG A 39 -12.35 3.89 -5.83
C ARG A 39 -11.23 3.00 -5.32
N TRP A 40 -10.17 3.65 -4.85
CA TRP A 40 -9.13 3.02 -4.05
C TRP A 40 -9.55 2.96 -2.58
N PHE A 41 -9.13 1.91 -1.90
CA PHE A 41 -9.28 1.74 -0.45
C PHE A 41 -8.15 0.86 0.09
N ASN A 42 -8.03 0.79 1.42
CA ASN A 42 -7.03 -0.03 2.09
C ASN A 42 -7.68 -1.23 2.77
N ALA A 43 -6.94 -2.33 2.89
CA ALA A 43 -7.35 -3.51 3.64
C ALA A 43 -6.19 -4.03 4.52
N ARG A 44 -6.52 -4.51 5.72
CA ARG A 44 -5.62 -5.37 6.49
C ARG A 44 -5.96 -6.82 6.17
N ARG A 45 -5.06 -7.50 5.46
CA ARG A 45 -5.22 -8.91 5.10
C ARG A 45 -4.07 -9.72 5.67
N ASN A 46 -4.37 -10.86 6.26
CA ASN A 46 -3.34 -11.84 6.57
C ASN A 46 -2.87 -12.52 5.27
N THR A 47 -1.60 -12.36 4.91
CA THR A 47 -1.04 -12.87 3.64
C THR A 47 -0.83 -14.37 3.63
N VAL A 48 -0.92 -15.05 4.78
CA VAL A 48 -0.83 -16.51 4.90
C VAL A 48 -2.21 -17.16 4.79
N THR A 49 -3.22 -16.62 5.48
CA THR A 49 -4.55 -17.23 5.56
C THR A 49 -5.58 -16.60 4.62
N HIS A 50 -5.25 -15.46 4.02
CA HIS A 50 -6.13 -14.60 3.22
C HIS A 50 -7.33 -14.00 3.98
N ARG A 51 -7.39 -14.12 5.31
CA ARG A 51 -8.42 -13.47 6.12
C ARG A 51 -8.32 -11.95 6.02
N ILE A 52 -9.44 -11.30 5.72
CA ILE A 52 -9.58 -9.84 5.76
C ILE A 52 -9.97 -9.44 7.19
N GLU A 53 -9.07 -8.74 7.88
CA GLU A 53 -9.27 -8.30 9.26
C GLU A 53 -10.01 -6.96 9.32
N SER A 54 -9.72 -6.04 8.39
CA SER A 54 -10.39 -4.74 8.32
C SER A 54 -10.30 -4.11 6.92
N VAL A 55 -11.25 -3.21 6.63
CA VAL A 55 -11.31 -2.38 5.41
C VAL A 55 -11.55 -0.93 5.82
N TYR A 56 -10.77 -0.01 5.25
CA TYR A 56 -10.82 1.41 5.63
C TYR A 56 -10.54 2.33 4.44
N LYS A 57 -10.94 3.59 4.56
CA LYS A 57 -10.82 4.57 3.47
C LYS A 57 -9.37 4.94 3.20
N MET A 58 -9.09 5.46 2.01
CA MET A 58 -7.82 6.12 1.72
C MET A 58 -7.57 7.25 2.72
N ALA A 59 -6.32 7.42 3.15
CA ALA A 59 -5.88 8.37 4.18
C ALA A 59 -6.43 8.14 5.61
N GLN A 60 -7.35 7.20 5.83
CA GLN A 60 -7.74 6.77 7.17
C GLN A 60 -6.64 5.88 7.76
N LYS A 61 -6.34 6.03 9.05
CA LYS A 61 -5.42 5.13 9.76
C LYS A 61 -6.08 3.74 9.96
N PRO A 62 -5.30 2.64 9.91
CA PRO A 62 -5.81 1.29 10.12
C PRO A 62 -6.40 1.08 11.52
#